data_AF-A0A949RZF5-F1
#
_entry.id   AF-A0A949RZF5-F1
#
_cell.length_a   1.000
_cell.length_b   1.000
_cell.length_c   1.000
_cell.angle_alpha   90.00
_cell.angle_beta   90.00
_cell.angle_gamma   90.00
#
_symmetry.space_group_name_H-M   'P 1'
#
loop_
_entity.id
_entity.type
_entity.pdbx_description
1 polymer ?
#
loop_
_entity_poly.entity_id
_entity_poly.type
_entity_poly.pdbx_seq_one_letter_code
_entity_poly.pdbx_strand_id
1 'polypeptide(L)'
;MEITDLNRVYLAQGNLKVETLGRGLAWLDAGTHDALLQASNFVQTIEQRQGLLVGSPEEAAYRNNFITADQLKGLIEQVKVSEYAGYLLRILSEGV
;
A
#
# COMPACT_ATOMS: atom_id res chain seq x y z
N MET A 1 8.89 12.42 -24.03
CA MET A 1 7.59 12.96 -23.58
C MET A 1 7.58 12.81 -22.08
N GLU A 2 7.69 13.91 -21.34
CA GLU A 2 7.75 13.89 -19.87
C GLU A 2 6.35 13.92 -19.27
N ILE A 3 6.15 13.30 -18.09
CA ILE A 3 4.87 13.36 -17.37
C ILE A 3 4.48 14.81 -17.05
N THR A 4 5.46 15.68 -16.80
CA THR A 4 5.25 17.11 -16.53
C THR A 4 4.68 17.86 -17.74
N ASP A 5 5.02 17.46 -18.96
CA ASP A 5 4.46 18.09 -20.16
C ASP A 5 2.98 17.76 -20.30
N LEU A 6 2.59 16.52 -20.00
CA LEU A 6 1.19 16.13 -19.94
C LEU A 6 0.42 16.95 -18.89
N ASN A 7 0.99 17.10 -17.68
CA ASN A 7 0.38 17.90 -16.62
C ASN A 7 0.17 19.37 -17.04
N ARG A 8 1.09 19.95 -17.82
CA ARG A 8 0.94 21.31 -18.38
C ARG A 8 -0.23 21.43 -19.36
N VAL A 9 -0.50 20.40 -20.15
CA VAL A 9 -1.67 20.38 -21.05
C VAL A 9 -2.97 20.43 -20.23
N TYR A 10 -3.10 19.59 -19.19
CA TYR A 10 -4.26 19.62 -18.30
C TYR A 10 -4.39 20.95 -17.56
N LEU A 11 -3.26 21.56 -17.16
CA LEU A 11 -3.24 22.88 -16.53
C LEU A 11 -3.75 23.96 -17.50
N ALA A 12 -3.26 23.97 -18.73
CA ALA A 12 -3.66 24.94 -19.76
C ALA A 12 -5.14 24.82 -20.13
N GLN A 13 -5.72 23.62 -20.03
CA GLN A 13 -7.15 23.37 -20.23
C GLN A 13 -8.02 23.67 -19.00
N GLY A 14 -7.43 24.04 -17.85
CA GLY A 14 -8.15 24.23 -16.59
C GLY A 14 -8.70 22.93 -15.98
N ASN A 15 -8.25 21.77 -16.47
CA ASN A 15 -8.72 20.44 -16.06
C ASN A 15 -7.79 19.79 -15.02
N LEU A 16 -6.66 20.42 -14.68
CA LEU A 16 -5.74 19.93 -13.66
C LEU A 16 -6.27 20.24 -12.25
N LYS A 17 -6.46 19.20 -11.43
CA LYS A 17 -6.68 19.33 -9.98
C LYS A 17 -5.38 19.00 -9.24
N VAL A 18 -4.97 19.88 -8.33
CA VAL A 18 -3.76 19.71 -7.53
C VAL A 18 -4.16 19.66 -6.06
N GLU A 19 -3.82 18.56 -5.40
CA GLU A 19 -4.08 18.34 -3.97
C GLU A 19 -2.79 18.42 -3.18
N THR A 20 -2.84 19.04 -2.00
CA THR A 20 -1.66 19.13 -1.12
C THR A 20 -1.62 17.92 -0.18
N LEU A 21 -0.48 17.23 -0.14
CA LEU A 21 -0.24 16.19 0.86
C LEU A 21 0.17 16.86 2.17
N GLY A 22 -0.68 16.75 3.19
CA GLY A 22 -0.41 17.33 4.50
C GLY A 22 0.79 16.66 5.19
N ARG A 23 1.41 17.37 6.14
CA ARG A 23 2.61 16.92 6.89
C ARG A 23 2.48 15.58 7.63
N GLY A 24 1.25 15.08 7.80
CA GLY A 24 0.98 13.80 8.45
C GLY A 24 1.16 12.59 7.53
N LEU A 25 1.34 12.82 6.22
CA LEU A 25 1.63 11.76 5.26
C LEU A 25 3.13 11.64 5.02
N ALA A 26 3.61 10.40 4.97
CA ALA A 26 4.95 10.09 4.49
C ALA A 26 4.90 9.80 2.98
N TRP A 27 5.61 10.59 2.19
CA TRP A 27 5.88 10.30 0.78
C TRP A 27 7.35 9.93 0.65
N LEU A 28 7.60 8.65 0.33
CA LEU A 28 8.93 8.05 0.33
C LEU A 28 9.26 7.60 -1.09
N ASP A 29 10.43 7.97 -1.58
CA ASP A 29 10.98 7.50 -2.85
C ASP A 29 12.24 6.67 -2.56
N ALA A 30 12.34 5.48 -3.17
CA ALA A 30 13.44 4.54 -3.01
C ALA A 30 14.49 4.70 -4.12
N GLY A 31 14.67 5.91 -4.65
CA GLY A 31 15.55 6.20 -5.78
C GLY A 31 17.06 6.08 -5.50
N THR A 32 17.48 5.94 -4.24
CA THR A 32 18.88 5.68 -3.85
C THR A 32 18.97 4.57 -2.82
N HIS A 33 20.15 3.97 -2.64
CA HIS A 33 20.39 2.93 -1.64
C HIS A 33 20.01 3.41 -0.22
N ASP A 34 20.42 4.63 0.15
CA ASP A 34 20.10 5.22 1.45
C ASP A 34 18.60 5.49 1.59
N ALA A 35 17.95 6.00 0.53
CA ALA A 35 16.51 6.28 0.57
C ALA A 35 15.67 5.01 0.64
N LEU A 36 16.08 3.94 -0.06
CA LEU A 36 15.47 2.61 0.06
C LEU A 36 15.58 2.07 1.49
N LEU A 37 16.75 2.18 2.11
CA LEU A 37 16.95 1.75 3.50
C LEU A 37 16.07 2.54 4.45
N GLN A 38 15.98 3.86 4.28
CA GLN A 38 15.10 4.72 5.09
C GLN A 38 13.62 4.33 4.93
N ALA A 39 13.17 4.10 3.70
CA ALA A 39 11.80 3.68 3.43
C ALA A 39 11.48 2.33 4.06
N SER A 40 12.41 1.37 3.96
CA SER A 40 12.27 0.03 4.54
C SER A 40 12.17 0.09 6.06
N ASN A 41 13.04 0.88 6.70
CA ASN A 41 13.02 1.07 8.15
C ASN A 41 11.73 1.78 8.62
N PHE A 42 11.24 2.75 7.84
CA PHE A 42 9.99 3.44 8.14
C PHE A 42 8.82 2.46 8.13
N VAL A 43 8.67 1.67 7.06
CA VAL A 43 7.61 0.64 6.94
C VAL A 43 7.72 -0.35 8.10
N GLN A 44 8.88 -0.95 8.33
CA GLN A 44 9.10 -1.91 9.41
C GLN A 44 8.69 -1.35 10.78
N THR A 45 9.04 -0.10 11.08
CA THR A 45 8.71 0.53 12.37
C THR A 45 7.20 0.70 12.54
N ILE A 46 6.48 1.09 11.48
CA ILE A 46 5.03 1.23 11.51
C ILE A 46 4.36 -0.14 11.70
N GLU A 47 4.78 -1.14 10.94
CA GLU A 47 4.22 -2.48 10.99
C GLU A 47 4.41 -3.12 12.37
N GLN A 48 5.60 -3.02 12.96
CA GLN A 48 5.88 -3.54 14.30
C GLN A 48 5.04 -2.87 15.39
N ARG A 49 4.76 -1.57 15.25
CA ARG A 49 4.03 -0.80 16.27
C ARG A 49 2.52 -0.96 16.18
N GLN A 50 1.98 -1.03 14.97
CA GLN A 50 0.53 -1.15 14.75
C GLN A 50 0.08 -2.60 14.61
N GLY A 51 1.01 -3.51 14.33
CA GLY A 51 0.71 -4.88 13.96
C GLY A 51 0.01 -4.98 12.61
N LEU A 52 -0.02 -3.92 11.79
CA LEU A 52 -0.68 -3.90 10.47
C LEU A 52 0.35 -3.85 9.36
N LEU A 53 0.15 -4.59 8.29
CA LEU A 53 1.06 -4.56 7.13
C LEU A 53 0.72 -3.39 6.20
N VAL A 54 1.75 -2.69 5.75
CA VAL A 54 1.58 -1.55 4.82
C VAL A 54 1.61 -2.08 3.39
N GLY A 55 0.58 -1.76 2.62
CA GLY A 55 0.57 -2.05 1.18
C GLY A 55 0.24 -3.50 0.82
N SER A 56 -0.45 -4.25 1.68
CA SER A 56 -0.98 -5.59 1.35
C SER A 56 -2.13 -5.51 0.32
N PRO A 57 -1.97 -6.01 -0.91
CA PRO A 57 -3.03 -5.96 -1.92
C PRO A 57 -4.21 -6.87 -1.58
N GLU A 58 -3.96 -8.03 -0.97
CA GLU A 58 -4.98 -9.00 -0.60
C GLU A 58 -5.89 -8.45 0.50
N GLU A 59 -5.33 -7.80 1.52
CA GLU A 59 -6.13 -7.11 2.53
C GLU A 59 -6.95 -5.99 1.91
N ALA A 60 -6.34 -5.16 1.07
CA ALA A 60 -7.05 -4.06 0.41
C ALA A 60 -8.22 -4.59 -0.45
N ALA A 61 -7.99 -5.65 -1.23
CA ALA A 61 -9.02 -6.27 -2.06
C ALA A 61 -10.15 -6.87 -1.21
N TYR A 62 -9.82 -7.54 -0.10
CA TYR A 62 -10.81 -8.13 0.79
C TYR A 62 -11.66 -7.05 1.48
N ARG A 63 -11.03 -6.02 2.06
CA ARG A 63 -11.75 -4.91 2.73
C ARG A 63 -12.61 -4.09 1.76
N ASN A 64 -12.22 -4.00 0.48
CA ASN A 64 -13.00 -3.33 -0.56
C ASN A 64 -14.03 -4.26 -1.24
N ASN A 65 -14.23 -5.48 -0.75
CA ASN A 65 -15.15 -6.47 -1.32
C ASN A 65 -14.86 -6.86 -2.78
N PHE A 66 -13.60 -6.74 -3.23
CA PHE A 66 -13.18 -7.23 -4.54
C PHE A 66 -12.97 -8.75 -4.55
N ILE A 67 -12.69 -9.34 -3.39
CA ILE A 67 -12.58 -10.79 -3.18
C ILE A 67 -13.38 -11.22 -1.96
N THR A 68 -13.87 -12.46 -1.99
CA THR A 68 -14.56 -13.07 -0.85
C THR A 68 -13.59 -13.64 0.17
N ALA A 69 -14.09 -13.96 1.37
CA ALA A 69 -13.36 -14.68 2.41
C ALA A 69 -12.74 -16.00 1.89
N ASP A 70 -13.48 -16.76 1.08
CA ASP A 70 -13.01 -18.02 0.50
C ASP A 70 -11.90 -17.80 -0.51
N GLN A 71 -11.99 -16.73 -1.32
CA GLN A 71 -10.95 -16.36 -2.27
C GLN A 71 -9.67 -15.91 -1.55
N LEU A 72 -9.81 -15.10 -0.49
CA LEU A 72 -8.67 -14.72 0.35
C LEU A 72 -8.02 -15.94 1.00
N LYS A 73 -8.82 -16.86 1.55
CA LYS A 73 -8.32 -18.11 2.13
C LYS A 73 -7.54 -18.94 1.10
N GLY A 74 -8.06 -19.08 -0.12
CA GLY A 74 -7.37 -19.77 -1.20
C GLY A 74 -6.03 -19.13 -1.57
N LEU A 75 -5.92 -17.79 -1.51
CA LEU A 75 -4.65 -17.08 -1.71
C LEU A 75 -3.66 -17.38 -0.57
N ILE A 76 -4.13 -17.32 0.68
CA ILE A 76 -3.29 -17.61 1.87
C ILE A 76 -2.68 -19.01 1.78
N GLU A 77 -3.46 -20.01 1.34
CA GLU A 77 -2.99 -21.40 1.20
C GLU A 77 -1.87 -21.56 0.16
N GLN A 78 -1.78 -20.65 -0.82
CA GLN A 78 -0.71 -20.64 -1.82
C GLN A 78 0.56 -19.93 -1.31
N VAL A 79 0.43 -19.03 -0.33
CA VAL A 79 1.56 -18.33 0.25
C VAL A 79 2.29 -19.27 1.21
N LYS A 80 3.62 -19.39 1.05
CA LYS A 80 4.44 -20.17 2.00
C LYS A 80 4.23 -19.67 3.42
N VAL A 81 4.22 -20.59 4.37
CA VAL A 81 4.13 -20.29 5.81
C VAL A 81 5.13 -19.21 6.18
N SER A 82 4.61 -18.04 6.53
CA SER A 82 5.35 -16.80 6.76
C SER A 82 4.54 -15.88 7.67
N GLU A 83 5.17 -14.85 8.20
CA GLU A 83 4.49 -13.79 8.96
C GLU A 83 3.37 -13.13 8.14
N TYR A 84 3.56 -13.01 6.82
CA TYR A 84 2.55 -12.50 5.89
C TYR A 84 1.29 -13.38 5.83
N ALA A 85 1.46 -14.70 5.69
CA ALA A 85 0.33 -15.62 5.71
C ALA A 85 -0.41 -15.60 7.06
N GLY A 86 0.34 -15.52 8.18
CA GLY A 86 -0.23 -15.36 9.51
C GLY A 86 -1.02 -14.06 9.68
N TYR A 87 -0.51 -12.96 9.12
CA TYR A 87 -1.21 -11.68 9.10
C TYR A 87 -2.55 -11.77 8.36
N LEU A 88 -2.56 -12.30 7.14
CA LEU A 88 -3.77 -12.43 6.34
C LEU A 88 -4.82 -13.34 6.99
N LEU A 89 -4.40 -14.41 7.67
CA LEU A 89 -5.30 -15.25 8.47
C LEU A 89 -5.96 -14.45 9.60
N ARG A 90 -5.20 -13.56 10.25
CA ARG A 90 -5.77 -12.70 11.29
C ARG A 90 -6.79 -11.72 10.71
N ILE A 91 -6.50 -11.09 9.56
CA ILE A 91 -7.45 -10.21 8.86
C ILE A 91 -8.75 -10.95 8.52
N LEU A 92 -8.65 -12.21 8.06
CA LEU A 92 -9.80 -13.05 7.78
C LEU A 92 -10.63 -13.34 9.05
N SER A 93 -9.97 -13.49 10.21
CA SER A 93 -10.61 -13.80 11.50
C SER A 93 -11.22 -12.60 12.22
N GLU A 94 -10.65 -11.39 12.06
CA GLU A 94 -11.14 -10.18 12.72
C GLU A 94 -12.52 -9.75 12.16
N GLY A 95 -12.85 -10.19 10.95
CA GLY A 95 -14.06 -9.76 10.24
C GLY A 95 -13.96 -8.28 9.84
N VAL A 96 -14.57 -7.92 8.71
CA VAL A 96 -14.75 -6.51 8.33
C VAL A 96 -16.15 -6.07 8.72
#